data_AF-A0A840HNP5-F1
#
_entry.id   AF-A0A840HNP5-F1
#
_cell.length_a   1.000
_cell.length_b   1.000
_cell.length_c   1.000
_cell.angle_alpha   90.00
_cell.angle_beta   90.00
_cell.angle_gamma   90.00
#
_symmetry.space_group_name_H-M   'P 1'
#
loop_
_entity.id
_entity.type
_entity.pdbx_description
1 polymer ?
#
loop_
_entity_poly.entity_id
_entity_poly.type
_entity_poly.pdbx_seq_one_letter_code
_entity_poly.pdbx_strand_id
1 'polypeptide(L)'
;MKQSRFTEERIIAVLREHEAGSKTGDVCWKHAISSATFYKWKAKYGGLDVSEARRLKVLADENAKLKKLLAEAMLDNAMLKDLNSKNVWSAPSVQGFVTAKMTLQLHKCIRPLASGLRLQPGHDEIRARRSQ
;
A
#
# COMPACT_ATOMS: atom_id res chain seq x y z
N MET A 1 -9.45 26.51 -1.26
CA MET A 1 -10.73 26.80 -1.93
C MET A 1 -11.62 27.59 -0.98
N LYS A 2 -12.34 28.61 -1.45
CA LYS A 2 -13.33 29.31 -0.62
C LYS A 2 -14.41 28.31 -0.20
N GLN A 3 -14.76 28.28 1.09
CA GLN A 3 -15.84 27.44 1.59
C GLN A 3 -17.17 27.89 0.94
N SER A 4 -17.88 26.95 0.33
CA SER A 4 -19.24 27.20 -0.17
C SER A 4 -20.16 27.52 1.01
N ARG A 5 -21.02 28.54 0.86
CA ARG A 5 -22.07 28.84 1.87
C ARG A 5 -23.08 27.70 2.02
N PHE A 6 -23.22 26.85 0.99
CA PHE A 6 -24.13 25.72 1.00
C PHE A 6 -23.37 24.42 1.20
N THR A 7 -23.81 23.63 2.17
CA THR A 7 -23.33 22.26 2.39
C THR A 7 -23.82 21.35 1.28
N GLU A 8 -23.05 20.29 0.97
CA GLU A 8 -23.38 19.33 -0.08
C GLU A 8 -24.70 18.62 0.24
N GLU A 9 -24.96 18.30 1.51
CA GLU A 9 -26.22 17.70 1.96
C GLU A 9 -27.42 18.59 1.66
N ARG A 10 -27.29 19.91 1.88
CA ARG A 10 -28.36 20.86 1.59
C ARG A 10 -28.61 20.99 0.09
N ILE A 11 -27.56 20.95 -0.72
CA ILE A 11 -27.67 20.98 -2.18
C ILE A 11 -28.44 19.74 -2.68
N ILE A 12 -28.09 18.55 -2.20
CA ILE A 12 -28.75 17.30 -2.61
C ILE A 12 -30.21 17.27 -2.16
N ALA A 13 -30.53 17.76 -0.95
CA ALA A 13 -31.91 17.87 -0.48
C ALA A 13 -32.78 18.75 -1.39
N VAL A 14 -32.24 19.89 -1.86
CA VAL A 14 -32.92 20.79 -2.80
C VAL A 14 -33.17 20.11 -4.15
N LEU A 15 -32.18 19.36 -4.67
CA LEU A 15 -32.32 18.63 -5.92
C LEU A 15 -33.37 17.51 -5.81
N ARG A 16 -33.44 16.82 -4.67
CA ARG A 16 -34.47 15.82 -4.38
C ARG A 16 -35.87 16.39 -4.33
N GLU A 17 -36.05 17.58 -3.76
CA GLU A 17 -37.37 18.23 -3.73
C GLU A 17 -37.89 18.52 -5.15
N HIS A 18 -36.99 18.86 -6.07
CA HIS A 18 -37.31 18.98 -7.49
C HIS A 18 -37.55 17.60 -8.15
N GLU A 19 -36.73 16.58 -7.88
CA GLU A 19 -36.94 15.21 -8.40
C GLU A 19 -38.25 14.59 -7.91
N ALA A 20 -38.74 14.98 -6.72
CA ALA A 20 -40.04 14.60 -6.19
C ALA A 20 -41.24 15.27 -6.88
N GLY A 21 -41.00 16.15 -7.86
CA GLY A 21 -42.03 16.76 -8.71
C GLY A 21 -42.28 18.25 -8.47
N SER A 22 -41.52 18.91 -7.61
CA SER A 22 -41.64 20.37 -7.42
C SER A 22 -41.09 21.15 -8.60
N LYS A 23 -41.78 22.22 -9.02
CA LYS A 23 -41.30 23.08 -10.12
C LYS A 23 -40.01 23.79 -9.72
N THR A 24 -39.09 23.94 -10.68
CA THR A 24 -37.80 24.62 -10.45
C THR A 24 -37.94 26.02 -9.86
N GLY A 25 -38.94 26.79 -10.31
CA GLY A 25 -39.19 28.15 -9.81
C GLY A 25 -39.54 28.18 -8.33
N ASP A 26 -40.40 27.27 -7.88
CA ASP A 26 -40.85 27.19 -6.49
C ASP A 26 -39.71 26.78 -5.56
N VAL A 27 -38.90 25.80 -5.99
CA VAL A 27 -37.72 25.34 -5.27
C VAL A 27 -36.67 26.46 -5.18
N CYS A 28 -36.46 27.21 -6.26
CA CYS A 28 -35.53 28.33 -6.27
C CYS A 28 -35.96 29.45 -5.32
N TRP A 29 -37.26 29.76 -5.30
CA TRP A 29 -37.83 30.75 -4.40
C TRP A 29 -37.73 30.32 -2.93
N LYS A 30 -38.15 29.09 -2.62
CA LYS A 30 -38.15 28.53 -1.25
C LYS A 30 -36.76 28.48 -0.63
N HIS A 31 -35.74 28.17 -1.43
CA HIS A 31 -34.36 28.06 -0.96
C HIS A 31 -33.51 29.31 -1.21
N ALA A 32 -34.12 30.40 -1.72
CA ALA A 32 -33.45 31.64 -2.07
C ALA A 32 -32.21 31.44 -2.96
N ILE A 33 -32.34 30.58 -3.98
CA ILE A 33 -31.29 30.28 -4.96
C ILE A 33 -31.71 30.75 -6.34
N SER A 34 -30.74 31.17 -7.15
CA SER A 34 -31.00 31.45 -8.56
C SER A 34 -31.18 30.16 -9.36
N SER A 35 -31.98 30.20 -10.42
CA SER A 35 -32.12 29.08 -11.37
C SER A 35 -30.77 28.64 -11.95
N ALA A 36 -29.86 29.59 -12.19
CA ALA A 36 -28.52 29.28 -12.69
C ALA A 36 -27.71 28.45 -11.67
N THR A 37 -27.82 28.76 -10.38
CA THR A 37 -27.20 27.97 -9.30
C THR A 37 -27.78 26.57 -9.24
N PHE A 38 -29.12 26.46 -9.34
CA PHE A 38 -29.82 25.17 -9.34
C PHE A 38 -29.32 24.25 -10.47
N TYR A 39 -29.23 24.74 -11.70
CA TYR A 39 -28.74 23.91 -12.82
C TYR A 39 -27.26 23.54 -12.69
N LYS A 40 -26.41 24.43 -12.15
CA LYS A 40 -25.02 24.07 -11.81
C LYS A 40 -24.94 22.94 -10.79
N TRP A 41 -25.80 22.98 -9.77
CA TRP A 41 -25.88 21.91 -8.77
C TRP A 41 -26.42 20.62 -9.36
N LYS A 42 -27.45 20.69 -10.21
CA LYS A 42 -28.01 19.52 -10.92
C LYS A 42 -26.96 18.84 -11.80
N ALA A 43 -26.11 19.60 -12.48
CA ALA A 43 -25.02 19.02 -13.29
C ALA A 43 -23.94 18.33 -12.44
N LYS A 44 -23.71 18.81 -11.21
CA LYS A 44 -22.63 18.32 -10.34
C LYS A 44 -23.06 17.21 -9.37
N TYR A 45 -24.31 17.26 -8.90
CA TYR A 45 -24.86 16.39 -7.85
C TYR A 45 -26.16 15.71 -8.26
N GLY A 46 -26.66 15.91 -9.49
CA GLY A 46 -27.87 15.25 -9.97
C GLY A 46 -27.69 13.74 -10.01
N GLY A 47 -28.69 12.99 -9.54
CA GLY A 47 -28.63 11.54 -9.43
C GLY A 47 -27.72 10.99 -8.32
N LEU A 48 -27.05 11.84 -7.54
CA LEU A 48 -26.33 11.41 -6.33
C LEU A 48 -27.25 11.39 -5.11
N ASP A 49 -27.24 10.28 -4.36
CA ASP A 49 -27.78 10.24 -3.01
C ASP A 49 -26.84 10.95 -2.02
N VAL A 50 -27.41 11.47 -0.92
CA VAL A 50 -26.67 12.10 0.18
C VAL A 50 -25.64 11.15 0.78
N SER A 51 -26.00 9.86 0.91
CA SER A 51 -25.07 8.84 1.43
C SER A 51 -23.90 8.59 0.48
N GLU A 52 -24.16 8.58 -0.83
CA GLU A 52 -23.15 8.38 -1.86
C GLU A 52 -22.21 9.58 -1.99
N ALA A 53 -22.75 10.81 -1.94
CA ALA A 53 -21.92 12.02 -1.93
C ALA A 53 -20.98 12.06 -0.72
N ARG A 54 -21.48 11.70 0.47
CA ARG A 54 -20.66 11.60 1.68
C ARG A 54 -19.59 10.53 1.56
N ARG A 55 -19.94 9.34 1.06
CA ARG A 55 -19.02 8.23 0.87
C ARG A 55 -17.91 8.60 -0.13
N LEU A 56 -18.25 9.23 -1.25
CA LEU A 56 -17.30 9.66 -2.26
C LEU A 56 -16.31 10.69 -1.72
N LYS A 57 -16.76 11.61 -0.86
CA LYS A 57 -15.88 12.58 -0.21
C LYS A 57 -14.87 11.92 0.73
N VAL A 58 -15.34 11.01 1.58
CA VAL A 58 -14.46 10.24 2.49
C VAL A 58 -13.43 9.45 1.69
N LEU A 59 -13.88 8.74 0.65
CA LEU A 59 -12.98 7.96 -0.20
C LEU A 59 -11.98 8.86 -0.95
N ALA A 60 -12.37 10.05 -1.38
CA ALA A 60 -11.46 10.99 -2.03
C ALA A 60 -10.38 11.50 -1.06
N ASP A 61 -10.76 11.85 0.17
CA ASP A 61 -9.84 12.30 1.22
C ASP A 61 -8.86 11.18 1.62
N GLU A 62 -9.36 9.96 1.79
CA GLU A 62 -8.54 8.78 2.06
C GLU A 62 -7.58 8.49 0.91
N ASN A 63 -8.05 8.52 -0.34
CA ASN A 63 -7.20 8.29 -1.51
C ASN A 63 -6.10 9.35 -1.62
N ALA A 64 -6.42 10.62 -1.34
CA ALA A 64 -5.43 11.70 -1.30
C ALA A 64 -4.38 11.46 -0.21
N LYS A 65 -4.80 11.07 1.00
CA LYS A 65 -3.89 10.73 2.10
C LYS A 65 -3.01 9.52 1.77
N LEU A 66 -3.60 8.46 1.22
CA LEU A 66 -2.87 7.25 0.82
C LEU A 66 -1.86 7.54 -0.27
N LYS A 67 -2.20 8.34 -1.28
CA LYS A 67 -1.26 8.77 -2.33
C LYS A 67 -0.08 9.56 -1.77
N LYS A 68 -0.33 10.44 -0.80
CA LYS A 68 0.73 11.19 -0.12
C LYS A 68 1.67 10.26 0.64
N LEU A 69 1.12 9.37 1.47
CA LEU A 69 1.92 8.40 2.23
C LEU A 69 2.70 7.45 1.33
N LEU A 70 2.10 7.02 0.21
CA LEU A 70 2.77 6.19 -0.78
C LEU A 70 3.95 6.94 -1.42
N ALA A 71 3.76 8.20 -1.80
CA ALA A 71 4.83 9.01 -2.37
C ALA A 71 5.98 9.20 -1.37
N GLU A 72 5.68 9.51 -0.11
CA GLU A 72 6.67 9.61 0.98
C GLU A 72 7.44 8.29 1.15
N ALA A 73 6.73 7.16 1.25
CA ALA A 73 7.35 5.84 1.37
C ALA A 73 8.19 5.46 0.13
N MET A 74 7.79 5.87 -1.07
CA MET A 74 8.57 5.64 -2.28
C MET A 74 9.85 6.46 -2.31
N LEU A 75 9.81 7.71 -1.81
CA LEU A 75 11.00 8.55 -1.66
C LEU A 75 11.96 7.96 -0.63
N ASP A 76 11.46 7.52 0.52
CA ASP A 76 12.28 6.87 1.55
C ASP A 76 12.94 5.58 1.02
N ASN A 77 12.18 4.75 0.31
CA ASN A 77 12.73 3.55 -0.34
C ASN A 77 13.81 3.89 -1.37
N ALA A 78 13.63 4.95 -2.16
CA ALA A 78 14.63 5.38 -3.13
C ALA A 78 15.92 5.84 -2.43
N MET A 79 15.80 6.65 -1.36
CA MET A 79 16.94 7.09 -0.55
C MET A 79 17.67 5.90 0.09
N LEU A 80 16.94 4.96 0.68
CA LEU A 80 17.54 3.78 1.31
C LEU A 80 18.26 2.89 0.29
N LYS A 81 17.69 2.70 -0.91
CA LYS A 81 18.35 1.97 -2.00
C LYS A 81 19.61 2.67 -2.48
N ASP A 82 19.59 4.00 -2.60
CA ASP A 82 20.75 4.79 -2.99
C ASP A 82 21.87 4.72 -1.93
N LEU A 83 21.53 4.87 -0.65
CA LEU A 83 22.48 4.66 0.45
C LEU A 83 23.07 3.24 0.44
N ASN A 84 22.22 2.23 0.24
CA ASN A 84 22.70 0.84 0.20
C ASN A 84 23.62 0.56 -1.00
N SER A 85 23.39 1.26 -2.11
CA SER A 85 24.24 1.19 -3.32
C SER A 85 25.58 1.89 -3.14
N LYS A 86 25.63 2.92 -2.28
CA LYS A 86 26.84 3.70 -1.96
C LYS A 86 27.73 3.07 -0.89
N ASN A 87 27.28 1.99 -0.24
CA ASN A 87 28.08 1.32 0.77
C ASN A 87 29.30 0.60 0.16
N VAL A 88 30.47 0.78 0.78
CA VAL A 88 31.78 0.27 0.30
C VAL A 88 31.81 -1.26 0.07
N TRP A 89 31.02 -2.02 0.82
CA TRP A 89 30.94 -3.48 0.69
C TRP A 89 30.11 -3.95 -0.52
N SER A 90 29.29 -3.07 -1.12
CA SER A 90 28.49 -3.34 -2.32
C SER A 90 29.29 -3.18 -3.63
N ALA A 91 30.49 -2.58 -3.57
CA ALA A 91 31.36 -2.44 -4.72
C ALA A 91 31.87 -3.81 -5.19
N PRO A 92 31.88 -4.13 -6.51
CA PRO A 92 32.31 -5.43 -7.03
C PRO A 92 33.71 -5.86 -6.56
N SER A 93 34.61 -4.89 -6.38
CA SER A 93 35.98 -5.11 -5.90
C SER A 93 36.06 -5.58 -4.44
N VAL A 94 35.09 -5.19 -3.60
CA VAL A 94 35.05 -5.50 -2.17
C VAL A 94 34.15 -6.71 -1.88
N GLN A 95 33.11 -6.91 -2.71
CA GLN A 95 32.22 -8.09 -2.68
C GLN A 95 32.99 -9.41 -2.79
N GLY A 96 33.98 -9.49 -3.70
CA GLY A 96 34.83 -10.67 -3.84
C GLY A 96 35.62 -10.97 -2.56
N PHE A 97 36.15 -9.94 -1.90
CA PHE A 97 36.93 -10.09 -0.66
C PHE A 97 36.05 -10.51 0.52
N VAL A 98 34.87 -9.90 0.69
CA VAL A 98 33.93 -10.25 1.77
C VAL A 98 33.36 -11.65 1.57
N THR A 99 32.97 -12.01 0.34
CA THR A 99 32.42 -13.35 0.03
C THR A 99 33.48 -14.43 0.22
N ALA A 100 34.71 -14.21 -0.25
CA ALA A 100 35.82 -15.13 -0.05
C ALA A 100 36.17 -15.28 1.45
N LYS A 101 36.24 -14.17 2.20
CA LYS A 101 36.54 -14.21 3.64
C LYS A 101 35.43 -14.91 4.43
N MET A 102 34.17 -14.67 4.09
CA MET A 102 33.01 -15.29 4.76
C MET A 102 32.91 -16.79 4.44
N THR A 103 33.11 -17.21 3.17
CA THR A 103 33.18 -18.63 2.79
C THR A 103 34.36 -19.34 3.44
N LEU A 104 35.54 -18.71 3.51
CA LEU A 104 36.70 -19.31 4.18
C LEU A 104 36.46 -19.48 5.68
N GLN A 105 35.82 -18.51 6.33
CA GLN A 105 35.47 -18.61 7.76
C GLN A 105 34.41 -19.68 8.00
N LEU A 106 33.36 -19.73 7.17
CA LEU A 106 32.36 -20.80 7.26
C LEU A 106 33.00 -22.18 7.10
N HIS A 107 33.92 -22.33 6.14
CA HIS A 107 34.61 -23.60 5.90
C HIS A 107 35.52 -23.99 7.07
N LYS A 108 36.19 -23.02 7.72
CA LYS A 108 37.00 -23.24 8.92
C LYS A 108 36.15 -23.63 10.14
N CYS A 109 34.93 -23.12 10.27
CA CYS A 109 34.04 -23.46 11.37
C CYS A 109 33.28 -24.78 11.16
N ILE A 110 32.93 -25.13 9.91
CA ILE A 110 32.15 -26.34 9.59
C ILE A 110 33.03 -27.59 9.51
N ARG A 111 34.26 -27.48 8.97
CA ARG A 111 35.16 -28.64 8.75
C ARG A 111 35.52 -29.43 10.03
N PRO A 112 35.77 -28.80 11.20
CA PRO A 112 36.00 -29.52 12.45
C PRO A 112 34.76 -30.26 12.95
N LEU A 113 33.56 -29.73 12.70
CA LEU A 113 32.30 -30.34 13.12
C LEU A 113 32.00 -31.62 12.32
N ALA A 114 32.35 -31.64 11.02
CA ALA A 114 32.22 -32.82 10.17
C ALA A 114 33.28 -33.91 10.48
N SER A 115 34.45 -33.51 10.95
CA SER A 115 35.55 -34.43 11.29
C SER A 115 35.33 -35.14 12.64
N GLY A 116 34.40 -34.65 13.47
CA GLY A 116 33.98 -35.25 14.73
C GLY A 116 32.93 -36.37 14.59
N LEU A 117 32.27 -36.49 13.43
CA LEU A 117 31.38 -37.62 13.13
C LEU A 117 32.20 -38.84 12.66
N ARG A 118 33.03 -39.37 13.56
CA ARG A 118 33.63 -40.69 13.40
C ARG A 118 32.48 -41.71 13.46
N LEU A 119 32.13 -42.29 12.31
CA LEU A 119 31.29 -43.49 12.23
C LEU A 119 31.78 -44.49 13.28
N GLN A 120 30.95 -44.75 14.30
CA GLN A 120 31.22 -45.79 15.28
C GLN A 120 31.21 -47.14 14.55
N PRO A 121 32.23 -48.00 14.71
CA PRO A 121 32.18 -49.36 14.19
C PRO A 121 31.36 -50.21 15.17
N GLY A 122 30.21 -50.67 14.74
CA GLY A 122 29.38 -51.61 15.49
C GLY A 122 28.19 -52.02 14.64
N HIS A 123 27.76 -53.27 14.76
CA HIS A 123 26.80 -53.99 13.92
C HIS A 123 27.43 -54.79 12.76
N ASP A 124 28.43 -55.59 13.15
CA ASP A 124 28.39 -57.06 13.11
C ASP A 124 28.15 -57.72 11.74
N GLU A 125 29.10 -58.49 11.22
CA GLU A 125 29.44 -59.85 11.69
C GLU A 125 28.27 -60.86 11.73
N ILE A 126 27.03 -60.48 11.43
CA ILE A 126 25.88 -61.42 11.45
C ILE A 126 25.63 -62.09 10.08
N ARG A 127 26.09 -61.51 8.96
CA ARG A 127 25.77 -62.05 7.62
C ARG A 127 26.75 -63.12 7.10
N ALA A 128 27.98 -63.19 7.60
CA ALA A 128 29.00 -64.08 7.05
C ALA A 128 28.98 -65.53 7.60
N ARG A 129 28.18 -65.84 8.64
CA ARG A 129 28.06 -67.19 9.21
C ARG A 129 26.85 -68.00 8.71
N ARG A 130 26.05 -67.49 7.77
CA ARG A 130 24.77 -68.11 7.36
C ARG A 130 24.71 -68.66 5.92
N SER A 131 25.84 -68.83 5.25
CA SER A 131 25.88 -69.50 3.94
C SER A 131 27.01 -70.51 3.79
N GLN A 132 27.38 -71.17 4.91
CA GLN A 132 27.73 -72.59 4.82
C GLN A 132 26.46 -73.39 4.53
#